data_AF-A0A2S7U010-F1
#
_entry.id   AF-A0A2S7U010-F1
#
_cell.length_a   1.000
_cell.length_b   1.000
_cell.length_c   1.000
_cell.angle_alpha   90.00
_cell.angle_beta   90.00
_cell.angle_gamma   90.00
#
_symmetry.space_group_name_H-M   'P 1'
#
loop_
_entity.id
_entity.type
_entity.pdbx_description
1 polymer ?
#
loop_
_entity_poly.entity_id
_entity_poly.type
_entity_poly.pdbx_seq_one_letter_code
_entity_poly.pdbx_strand_id
1 'polypeptide(L)'
;MDLAKPKDGKKSEHDMKMLKRQSLENLRDQAPKWTKVLYLWDRPSIDYQFWMNAKSQKGIYFVTLEKSNSVTNFISDHRVIDYSDKRNEGVMSDRMVETSEGFEIRQIIYINLADGV
;
A
#
# COMPACT_ATOMS: atom_id res chain seq x y z
N MET A 1 2.53 12.78 14.19
CA MET A 1 3.92 12.90 13.72
C MET A 1 3.93 13.75 12.45
N ASP A 2 4.53 14.94 12.45
CA ASP A 2 4.65 15.77 11.23
C ASP A 2 5.82 15.25 10.39
N LEU A 3 5.49 14.33 9.47
CA LEU A 3 6.44 13.65 8.60
C LEU A 3 6.92 14.55 7.44
N ALA A 4 6.21 15.64 7.14
CA ALA A 4 6.34 16.38 5.88
C ALA A 4 7.49 17.41 5.84
N LYS A 5 8.34 17.51 6.87
CA LYS A 5 9.41 18.52 6.93
C LYS A 5 10.77 17.93 6.55
N PRO A 6 11.27 18.14 5.32
CA PRO A 6 12.64 17.80 4.96
C PRO A 6 13.62 18.66 5.77
N LYS A 7 14.66 18.04 6.35
CA LYS A 7 15.67 18.73 7.17
C LYS A 7 16.53 19.73 6.38
N ASP A 8 16.60 19.62 5.05
CA ASP A 8 17.68 20.25 4.26
C ASP A 8 17.23 21.07 3.04
N GLY A 9 16.00 21.59 2.99
CA GLY A 9 15.58 22.53 1.94
C GLY A 9 15.60 22.01 0.49
N LYS A 10 15.68 20.69 0.28
CA LYS A 10 15.61 20.05 -1.05
C LYS A 10 14.16 19.86 -1.49
N LYS A 11 13.93 19.85 -2.82
CA LYS A 11 12.69 19.36 -3.46
C LYS A 11 12.26 18.06 -2.76
N SER A 12 10.97 17.98 -2.39
CA SER A 12 10.37 16.97 -1.53
C SER A 12 11.09 15.61 -1.60
N GLU A 13 11.59 15.15 -0.47
CA GLU A 13 12.18 13.82 -0.36
C GLU A 13 11.16 12.76 -0.82
N HIS A 14 11.60 11.78 -1.62
CA HIS A 14 10.72 10.69 -2.06
C HIS A 14 10.10 10.02 -0.83
N ASP A 15 8.77 9.97 -0.77
CA ASP A 15 7.99 9.63 0.43
C ASP A 15 8.42 8.31 1.10
N MET A 16 8.80 7.29 0.31
CA MET A 16 9.33 6.03 0.86
C MET A 16 10.65 6.17 1.60
N LYS A 17 11.51 7.10 1.18
CA LYS A 17 12.77 7.36 1.86
C LYS A 17 12.53 7.94 3.25
N MET A 18 11.52 8.77 3.39
CA MET A 18 11.08 9.31 4.68
C MET A 18 10.52 8.22 5.59
N LEU A 19 9.63 7.36 5.07
CA LEU A 19 9.07 6.24 5.86
C LEU A 19 10.13 5.24 6.29
N LYS A 20 11.10 4.92 5.42
CA LYS A 20 12.22 4.02 5.75
C LYS A 20 13.21 4.56 6.78
N ARG A 21 13.21 5.87 7.05
CA ARG A 21 14.02 6.45 8.14
C ARG A 21 13.42 6.21 9.52
N GLN A 22 12.14 5.90 9.60
CA GLN A 22 11.48 5.60 10.86
C GLN A 22 11.71 4.15 11.25
N SER A 23 11.81 3.89 12.55
CA SER A 23 11.70 2.52 13.03
C SER A 23 10.30 2.00 12.75
N LEU A 24 10.15 0.69 12.53
CA LEU A 24 8.83 0.09 12.37
C LEU A 24 7.95 0.31 13.63
N GLU A 25 8.55 0.48 14.81
CA GLU A 25 7.81 0.82 16.03
C GLU A 25 7.20 2.22 15.95
N ASN A 26 7.97 3.21 15.48
CA ASN A 26 7.45 4.56 15.28
C ASN A 26 6.34 4.58 14.24
N LEU A 27 6.46 3.76 13.20
CA LEU A 27 5.40 3.62 12.18
C LEU A 27 4.12 2.99 12.74
N ARG A 28 4.14 2.34 13.90
CA ARG A 28 2.91 1.87 14.55
C ARG A 28 2.14 2.97 15.27
N ASP A 29 2.75 4.14 15.48
CA ASP A 29 2.14 5.29 16.19
C ASP A 29 1.44 4.88 17.50
N GLN A 30 2.14 4.12 18.33
CA GLN A 30 1.62 3.61 19.62
C GLN A 30 0.38 2.70 19.49
N ALA A 31 0.11 2.14 18.30
CA ALA A 31 -0.98 1.19 18.12
C ALA A 31 -0.82 0.00 19.09
N PRO A 32 -1.88 -0.38 19.84
CA PRO A 32 -1.81 -1.45 20.83
C PRO A 32 -1.32 -2.77 20.25
N LYS A 33 -0.77 -3.64 21.10
CA LYS A 33 -0.39 -5.00 20.71
C LYS A 33 -1.57 -5.71 20.04
N TRP A 34 -1.29 -6.52 19.01
CA TRP A 34 -2.27 -7.21 18.17
C TRP A 34 -3.12 -6.32 17.25
N THR A 35 -2.91 -5.00 17.27
CA THR A 35 -3.53 -4.08 16.32
C THR A 35 -2.68 -3.98 15.05
N LYS A 36 -3.30 -4.22 13.90
CA LYS A 36 -2.70 -3.99 12.58
C LYS A 36 -2.79 -2.51 12.22
N VAL A 37 -1.76 -1.98 11.59
CA VAL A 37 -1.72 -0.58 11.13
C VAL A 37 -1.77 -0.55 9.62
N LEU A 38 -2.59 0.32 9.04
CA LEU A 38 -2.71 0.49 7.60
C LEU A 38 -2.25 1.89 7.22
N TYR A 39 -1.22 1.96 6.37
CA TYR A 39 -0.81 3.18 5.69
C TYR A 39 -1.52 3.26 4.33
N LEU A 40 -2.28 4.33 4.13
CA LEU A 40 -2.86 4.69 2.84
C LEU A 40 -2.00 5.77 2.20
N TRP A 41 -1.53 5.54 0.98
CA TRP A 41 -0.69 6.46 0.24
C TRP A 41 -1.32 6.77 -1.12
N ASP A 42 -1.63 8.04 -1.35
CA ASP A 42 -2.30 8.53 -2.55
C ASP A 42 -1.39 8.56 -3.79
N ARG A 43 -0.07 8.52 -3.61
CA ARG A 43 0.90 8.46 -4.72
C ARG A 43 1.34 7.03 -5.01
N PRO A 44 1.55 6.65 -6.28
CA PRO A 44 2.11 5.36 -6.61
C PRO A 44 3.50 5.18 -6.01
N SER A 45 3.71 4.07 -5.31
CA SER A 45 4.99 3.72 -4.70
C SER A 45 5.29 2.24 -4.85
N ILE A 46 6.57 1.87 -4.91
CA ILE A 46 6.99 0.47 -4.97
C ILE A 46 8.20 0.29 -4.06
N ASP A 47 8.05 -0.50 -3.00
CA ASP A 47 9.14 -1.01 -2.15
C ASP A 47 8.67 -2.31 -1.47
N TYR A 48 8.52 -3.37 -2.28
CA TYR A 48 7.89 -4.63 -1.86
C TYR A 48 8.59 -5.26 -0.66
N GLN A 49 9.93 -5.29 -0.69
CA GLN A 49 10.74 -5.83 0.40
C GLN A 49 10.47 -5.10 1.73
N PHE A 50 10.41 -3.77 1.71
CA PHE A 50 10.10 -2.99 2.91
C PHE A 50 8.70 -3.30 3.44
N TRP A 51 7.70 -3.36 2.55
CA TRP A 51 6.32 -3.65 2.94
C TRP A 51 6.17 -5.05 3.56
N MET A 52 6.81 -6.06 2.97
CA MET A 52 6.78 -7.43 3.52
C MET A 52 7.48 -7.53 4.88
N ASN A 53 8.59 -6.81 5.06
CA ASN A 53 9.27 -6.73 6.36
C ASN A 53 8.38 -6.05 7.41
N ALA A 54 7.75 -4.92 7.06
CA ALA A 54 6.88 -4.18 7.96
C ALA A 54 5.62 -4.99 8.35
N LYS A 55 5.03 -5.72 7.40
CA LYS A 55 3.90 -6.64 7.63
C LYS A 55 4.29 -7.76 8.58
N SER A 56 5.36 -8.48 8.28
CA SER A 56 5.77 -9.67 9.05
C SER A 56 6.26 -9.33 10.46
N GLN A 57 7.04 -8.25 10.62
CA GLN A 57 7.65 -7.92 11.91
C GLN A 57 6.71 -7.14 12.84
N LYS A 58 5.85 -6.27 12.28
CA LYS A 58 5.08 -5.30 13.07
C LYS A 58 3.62 -5.18 12.67
N GLY A 59 3.11 -6.01 11.77
CA GLY A 59 1.70 -5.99 11.37
C GLY A 59 1.29 -4.68 10.69
N ILE A 60 2.21 -4.06 9.95
CA ILE A 60 1.99 -2.82 9.21
C ILE A 60 1.71 -3.17 7.75
N TYR A 61 0.61 -2.67 7.22
CA TYR A 61 0.14 -2.87 5.86
C TYR A 61 0.21 -1.56 5.10
N PHE A 62 0.45 -1.65 3.79
CA PHE A 62 0.49 -0.51 2.90
C PHE A 62 -0.55 -0.71 1.80
N VAL A 63 -1.27 0.36 1.48
CA VAL A 63 -2.12 0.47 0.29
C VAL A 63 -1.67 1.72 -0.45
N THR A 64 -1.38 1.55 -1.74
CA THR A 64 -0.88 2.59 -2.63
C THR A 64 -1.47 2.37 -4.02
N LEU A 65 -1.48 3.43 -4.83
CA LEU A 65 -1.82 3.30 -6.24
C LEU A 65 -0.79 2.44 -6.97
N GLU A 66 -1.26 1.72 -7.98
CA GLU A 66 -0.36 1.01 -8.87
C GLU A 66 0.48 2.00 -9.67
N LYS A 67 1.79 1.73 -9.75
CA LYS A 67 2.70 2.52 -10.58
C LYS A 67 2.65 1.96 -12.00
N SER A 68 2.64 2.83 -13.00
CA SER A 68 2.53 2.43 -14.42
C SER A 68 3.63 1.48 -14.92
N ASN A 69 4.77 1.42 -14.23
CA ASN A 69 5.86 0.49 -14.52
C ASN A 69 5.89 -0.75 -13.61
N SER A 70 4.83 -0.96 -12.81
CA SER A 70 4.66 -2.19 -12.05
C SER A 70 4.45 -3.35 -13.02
N VAL A 71 5.21 -4.42 -12.83
CA VAL A 71 5.04 -5.67 -13.57
C VAL A 71 4.59 -6.72 -12.56
N THR A 72 3.36 -7.20 -12.74
CA THR A 72 2.75 -8.22 -11.88
C THR A 72 2.16 -9.35 -12.71
N ASN A 73 2.35 -10.58 -12.27
CA ASN A 73 1.75 -11.76 -12.85
C ASN A 73 0.53 -12.19 -12.03
N PHE A 74 -0.58 -12.50 -12.69
CA PHE A 74 -1.77 -13.00 -12.01
C PHE A 74 -1.50 -14.38 -11.39
N ILE A 75 -1.91 -14.56 -10.13
CA ILE A 75 -1.87 -15.85 -9.42
C ILE A 75 -3.27 -16.43 -9.33
N SER A 76 -4.20 -15.70 -8.71
CA SER A 76 -5.55 -16.17 -8.44
C SER A 76 -6.51 -15.02 -8.13
N ASP A 77 -7.81 -15.29 -8.23
CA ASP A 77 -8.81 -14.37 -7.68
C ASP A 77 -8.81 -14.48 -6.16
N HIS A 78 -8.82 -13.35 -5.45
CA HIS A 78 -8.90 -13.32 -3.99
C HIS A 78 -10.37 -13.41 -3.50
N ARG A 79 -11.32 -12.89 -4.29
CA ARG A 79 -12.80 -12.98 -4.09
C ARG A 79 -13.30 -12.70 -2.66
N VAL A 80 -12.66 -11.78 -1.93
CA VAL A 80 -13.11 -11.41 -0.58
C VAL A 80 -14.14 -10.26 -0.63
N ILE A 81 -14.15 -9.49 -1.72
CA ILE A 81 -15.05 -8.36 -1.89
C ILE A 81 -16.48 -8.84 -2.19
N ASP A 82 -17.43 -8.30 -1.43
CA ASP A 82 -18.86 -8.37 -1.74
C ASP A 82 -19.22 -7.30 -2.77
N TYR A 83 -19.35 -7.70 -4.04
CA TYR A 83 -19.69 -6.81 -5.14
C TYR A 83 -21.15 -6.33 -5.13
N SER A 84 -22.01 -6.92 -4.28
CA SER A 84 -23.39 -6.44 -4.11
C SER A 84 -23.49 -5.23 -3.17
N ASP A 85 -22.45 -4.99 -2.37
CA ASP A 85 -22.37 -3.84 -1.49
C ASP A 85 -22.05 -2.56 -2.27
N LYS A 86 -22.92 -1.55 -2.14
CA LYS A 86 -22.76 -0.24 -2.79
C LYS A 86 -21.44 0.45 -2.48
N ARG A 87 -20.79 0.16 -1.35
CA ARG A 87 -19.47 0.72 -1.01
C ARG A 87 -18.36 0.25 -1.94
N ASN A 88 -18.56 -0.88 -2.61
CA ASN A 88 -17.62 -1.46 -3.57
C ASN A 88 -18.01 -1.15 -5.01
N GLU A 89 -18.96 -0.24 -5.24
CA GLU A 89 -19.31 0.23 -6.57
C GLU A 89 -18.06 0.82 -7.25
N GLY A 90 -17.77 0.36 -8.47
CA GLY A 90 -16.55 0.70 -9.19
C GLY A 90 -15.39 -0.28 -9.01
N VAL A 91 -15.41 -1.19 -8.02
CA VAL A 91 -14.42 -2.27 -7.93
C VAL A 91 -14.66 -3.29 -9.03
N MET A 92 -13.65 -3.51 -9.87
CA MET A 92 -13.72 -4.40 -11.03
C MET A 92 -13.10 -5.77 -10.75
N SER A 93 -12.06 -5.84 -9.92
CA SER A 93 -11.46 -7.12 -9.56
C SER A 93 -10.67 -7.07 -8.25
N ASP A 94 -10.61 -8.22 -7.59
CA ASP A 94 -9.85 -8.49 -6.37
C ASP A 94 -8.96 -9.71 -6.59
N ARG A 95 -7.65 -9.48 -6.76
CA ARG A 95 -6.70 -10.48 -7.26
C ARG A 95 -5.50 -10.62 -6.33
N MET A 96 -4.95 -11.83 -6.28
CA MET A 96 -3.59 -12.07 -5.83
C MET A 96 -2.66 -12.09 -7.05
N VAL A 97 -1.56 -11.35 -6.94
CA VAL A 97 -0.56 -11.23 -8.01
C VAL A 97 0.84 -11.40 -7.44
N GLU A 98 1.74 -11.92 -8.27
CA GLU A 98 3.17 -11.99 -8.00
C GLU A 98 3.84 -10.76 -8.62
N THR A 99 4.66 -10.07 -7.84
CA THR A 99 5.48 -8.95 -8.31
C THR A 99 6.72 -9.46 -9.05
N SER A 100 7.36 -8.59 -9.84
CA SER A 100 8.65 -8.91 -10.47
C SER A 100 9.78 -9.31 -9.51
N GLU A 101 9.62 -9.03 -8.21
CA GLU A 101 10.56 -9.40 -7.15
C GLU A 101 10.17 -10.70 -6.43
N GLY A 102 9.14 -11.42 -6.90
CA GLY A 102 8.68 -12.70 -6.34
C GLY A 102 7.81 -12.57 -5.07
N PHE A 103 7.34 -11.36 -4.73
CA PHE A 103 6.41 -11.17 -3.62
C PHE A 103 4.97 -11.29 -4.09
N GLU A 104 4.15 -11.99 -3.31
CA GLU A 104 2.70 -12.04 -3.48
C GLU A 104 2.01 -10.85 -2.81
N ILE A 105 1.21 -10.11 -3.57
CA ILE A 105 0.43 -8.96 -3.08
C ILE A 105 -1.02 -9.05 -3.56
N ARG A 106 -1.91 -8.31 -2.88
CA ARG A 106 -3.29 -8.13 -3.30
C ARG A 106 -3.38 -6.91 -4.22
N GLN A 107 -3.97 -7.08 -5.39
CA GLN A 107 -4.25 -6.02 -6.36
C GLN A 107 -5.77 -5.82 -6.46
N ILE A 108 -6.21 -4.59 -6.27
CA ILE A 108 -7.59 -4.17 -6.52
C ILE A 108 -7.60 -3.31 -7.79
N ILE A 109 -8.36 -3.74 -8.79
CA ILE A 109 -8.63 -2.93 -9.98
C ILE A 109 -10.00 -2.30 -9.78
N TYR A 110 -10.09 -1.00 -9.97
CA TYR A 110 -11.30 -0.24 -9.80
C TYR A 110 -11.36 0.92 -10.79
N ILE A 111 -12.56 1.47 -10.99
CA ILE A 111 -12.80 2.78 -11.57
C ILE A 111 -13.29 3.71 -10.47
N ASN A 112 -12.81 4.94 -10.43
CA ASN A 112 -13.38 5.97 -9.59
C ASN A 112 -14.66 6.48 -10.25
N LEU A 113 -15.81 6.32 -9.59
CA LEU A 113 -17.11 6.70 -10.16
C LEU A 113 -17.28 8.20 -10.35
N ALA A 114 -16.47 9.03 -9.67
CA ALA A 114 -16.57 10.48 -9.77
C ALA A 114 -15.97 11.04 -11.07
N ASP A 115 -14.88 10.45 -11.56
CA ASP A 115 -14.12 10.92 -12.74
C ASP A 115 -13.93 9.85 -13.82
N GLY A 116 -14.31 8.60 -13.56
CA GLY A 116 -14.24 7.47 -14.48
C GLY A 116 -12.84 6.89 -14.68
N VAL A 117 -11.87 7.27 -13.84
CA VAL A 117 -10.44 6.88 -13.96
C VAL A 117 -10.07 5.79 -12.96
#